data_AF-Q95T79-F1
#
_entry.id   AF-Q95T79-F1
#
_cell.length_a   1.000
_cell.length_b   1.000
_cell.length_c   1.000
_cell.angle_alpha   90.00
_cell.angle_beta   90.00
_cell.angle_gamma   90.00
#
_symmetry.space_group_name_H-M   'P 1'
#
loop_
_entity.id
_entity.type
_entity.pdbx_description
1 polymer ?
#
loop_
_entity_poly.entity_id
_entity_poly.type
_entity_poly.pdbx_seq_one_letter_code
_entity_poly.pdbx_strand_id
1 'polypeptide(L)'
;MEYMRPSVRTLGLSICIGFFYCLGSMAAPWIAVLMRSWRGFLLTTSLPLLVVPFFYLIVPESIQWLISKQKYDSAVVCLKRVAKINGRHVEESAYAEFIEECKCSQQNQKASPHLLDLFQTPRLRRHTLILFFKS
;
A
#
# COMPACT_ATOMS: atom_id res chain seq x y z
N MET A 1 -1.46 -1.19 -2.64
CA MET A 1 -1.73 -0.34 -3.83
C MET A 1 -2.03 -1.22 -5.06
N GLU A 2 -2.87 -2.23 -4.87
CA GLU A 2 -3.15 -3.25 -5.88
C GLU A 2 -4.52 -3.06 -6.53
N TYR A 3 -5.44 -2.45 -5.79
CA TYR A 3 -6.84 -2.28 -6.19
C TYR A 3 -7.07 -1.14 -7.19
N MET A 4 -6.06 -0.28 -7.45
CA MET A 4 -6.16 0.82 -8.41
C MET A 4 -5.39 0.53 -9.69
N ARG A 5 -5.99 0.93 -10.83
CA ARG A 5 -5.35 0.84 -12.16
C ARG A 5 -4.00 1.58 -12.15
N PRO A 6 -2.95 1.04 -12.81
CA PRO A 6 -1.59 1.59 -12.74
C PRO A 6 -1.47 3.08 -13.11
N SER A 7 -2.26 3.56 -14.06
CA SER A 7 -2.21 4.95 -14.55
C SER A 7 -2.77 5.99 -13.58
N VAL A 8 -3.73 5.62 -12.74
CA VAL A 8 -4.40 6.55 -11.81
C VAL A 8 -3.87 6.48 -10.38
N ARG A 9 -2.99 5.52 -10.13
CA ARG A 9 -2.49 5.18 -8.79
C ARG A 9 -1.78 6.34 -8.11
N THR A 10 -0.86 6.99 -8.82
CA THR A 10 -0.07 8.10 -8.25
C THR A 10 -0.94 9.31 -8.00
N LEU A 11 -1.78 9.69 -8.96
CA LEU A 11 -2.69 10.84 -8.83
C LEU A 11 -3.69 10.64 -7.69
N GLY A 12 -4.38 9.50 -7.64
CA GLY A 12 -5.36 9.22 -6.59
C GLY A 12 -4.74 9.26 -5.20
N LEU A 13 -3.55 8.68 -5.02
CA LEU A 13 -2.86 8.70 -3.74
C LEU A 13 -2.41 10.11 -3.35
N SER A 14 -1.77 10.84 -4.26
CA SER A 14 -1.29 12.19 -4.00
C SER A 14 -2.43 13.14 -3.66
N ILE A 15 -3.58 13.01 -4.34
CA ILE A 15 -4.78 13.80 -4.05
C ILE A 15 -5.34 13.43 -2.67
N CYS A 16 -5.51 12.14 -2.36
CA CYS A 16 -6.04 11.73 -1.07
C CYS A 16 -5.14 12.19 0.08
N ILE A 17 -3.84 11.89 0.03
CA ILE A 17 -2.89 12.28 1.08
C ILE A 17 -2.82 13.80 1.19
N GLY A 18 -2.69 14.50 0.07
CA GLY A 18 -2.63 15.96 0.04
C GLY A 18 -3.90 16.59 0.62
N PHE A 19 -5.07 16.08 0.27
CA PHE A 19 -6.34 16.58 0.77
C PHE A 19 -6.48 16.42 2.29
N PHE A 20 -6.23 15.22 2.82
CA PHE A 20 -6.29 14.99 4.27
C PHE A 20 -5.22 15.78 5.03
N TYR A 21 -4.02 15.92 4.45
CA TYR A 21 -2.95 16.72 5.03
C TYR A 21 -3.31 18.20 5.09
N CYS A 22 -3.83 18.77 4.00
CA CYS A 22 -4.29 20.16 3.94
C CYS A 22 -5.45 20.41 4.91
N LEU A 23 -6.43 19.50 4.98
CA LEU A 23 -7.52 19.62 5.94
C LEU A 23 -7.01 19.58 7.38
N GLY A 24 -6.10 18.67 7.70
CA GLY A 24 -5.50 18.56 9.03
C GLY A 24 -4.72 19.81 9.41
N SER A 25 -3.91 20.35 8.50
CA SER A 25 -3.10 21.55 8.74
C SER A 25 -3.95 22.81 8.88
N MET A 26 -5.02 22.93 8.09
CA MET A 26 -5.98 24.03 8.21
C MET A 26 -6.80 23.95 9.50
N ALA A 27 -7.21 22.75 9.93
CA ALA A 27 -8.01 22.56 11.14
C ALA A 27 -7.20 22.70 12.44
N ALA A 28 -5.92 22.33 12.42
CA ALA A 28 -5.03 22.36 13.59
C ALA A 28 -5.03 23.69 14.39
N PRO A 29 -4.86 24.88 13.79
CA PRO A 29 -4.85 26.14 14.53
C PRO A 29 -6.21 26.45 15.18
N TRP A 30 -7.33 26.11 14.52
CA TRP A 30 -8.67 26.31 15.08
C TRP A 30 -8.89 25.44 16.32
N ILE A 31 -8.49 24.16 16.25
CA ILE A 31 -8.59 23.23 17.37
C ILE A 31 -7.70 23.69 18.54
N ALA A 32 -6.51 24.23 18.24
CA ALA A 32 -5.60 24.77 19.25
C ALA A 32 -6.21 25.96 20.02
N VAL A 33 -6.87 26.89 19.30
CA VAL A 33 -7.55 28.03 19.92
C VAL A 33 -8.76 27.59 20.75
N LEU A 34 -9.54 26.63 20.24
CA LEU A 34 -10.76 26.14 20.91
C LEU A 34 -10.46 25.43 22.24
N MET A 35 -9.44 24.57 22.26
CA MET A 35 -9.11 23.73 23.42
C MET A 35 -8.33 24.47 24.50
N ARG A 36 -7.68 25.60 24.16
CA ARG A 36 -6.92 26.53 25.02
C ARG A 36 -5.87 25.88 25.94
N SER A 37 -5.68 24.57 25.83
CA SER A 37 -4.84 23.71 26.64
C SER A 37 -4.16 22.70 25.72
N TRP A 38 -2.86 22.49 25.92
CA TRP A 38 -2.06 21.58 25.12
C TRP A 38 -2.51 20.11 25.28
N ARG A 39 -3.06 19.75 26.45
CA ARG A 39 -3.60 18.41 26.73
C ARG A 39 -4.85 18.12 25.91
N GLY A 40 -5.80 19.06 25.86
CA GLY A 40 -7.03 18.91 25.06
C GLY A 40 -6.74 18.85 23.56
N PHE A 41 -5.75 19.62 23.11
CA PHE A 41 -5.27 19.55 21.73
C PHE A 41 -4.71 18.17 21.37
N LEU A 42 -3.81 17.60 22.21
CA LEU A 42 -3.24 16.27 21.97
C LEU A 42 -4.28 15.14 22.00
N LEU A 43 -5.26 15.20 22.92
CA LEU A 43 -6.34 14.23 22.96
C LEU A 43 -7.22 14.29 21.70
N THR A 44 -7.52 15.50 21.22
CA THR A 44 -8.34 15.69 20.03
C THR A 44 -7.64 15.22 18.76
N THR A 45 -6.33 15.48 18.62
CA THR A 45 -5.56 15.07 17.45
C THR A 45 -5.22 13.58 17.45
N SER A 46 -5.18 12.93 18.63
CA SER A 46 -4.97 11.48 18.74
C SER A 46 -6.25 10.66 18.57
N LEU A 47 -7.43 11.25 18.74
CA LEU A 47 -8.70 10.55 18.59
C LEU A 47 -8.89 9.92 17.19
N PRO A 48 -8.58 10.61 16.07
CA PRO A 48 -8.65 10.01 14.74
C PRO A 48 -7.70 8.81 14.57
N LEU A 49 -6.57 8.76 15.28
CA LEU A 49 -5.64 7.63 15.22
C LEU A 49 -6.25 6.35 15.81
N LEU A 50 -7.22 6.46 16.73
CA LEU A 50 -7.93 5.30 17.27
C LEU A 50 -8.82 4.59 16.23
N VAL A 51 -9.11 5.25 15.10
CA VAL A 51 -9.87 4.65 13.98
C VAL A 51 -8.98 3.74 13.11
N VAL A 52 -7.66 3.92 13.14
CA VAL A 52 -6.68 3.13 12.38
C VAL A 52 -6.83 1.60 12.58
N PRO A 53 -6.92 1.04 13.80
CA PRO A 53 -7.12 -0.41 13.96
C PRO A 53 -8.40 -0.93 13.32
N PHE A 54 -9.43 -0.10 13.18
CA PHE A 54 -10.68 -0.51 12.53
C PHE A 54 -10.50 -0.75 11.02
N PHE A 55 -9.57 -0.04 10.37
CA PHE A 55 -9.23 -0.28 8.98
C PHE A 55 -8.64 -1.68 8.74
N TYR A 56 -7.95 -2.25 9.73
CA TYR A 56 -7.40 -3.61 9.62
C TYR A 56 -8.49 -4.67 9.45
N LEU A 57 -9.69 -4.44 10.01
CA LEU A 57 -10.81 -5.37 9.89
C LEU A 57 -11.50 -5.32 8.53
N ILE A 58 -11.46 -4.16 7.87
CA ILE A 58 -12.20 -3.90 6.62
C ILE A 58 -11.34 -4.24 5.40
N VAL A 59 -10.05 -3.94 5.45
CA VAL A 59 -9.17 -4.05 4.29
C VAL A 59 -8.65 -5.48 4.16
N PRO A 60 -8.97 -6.20 3.06
CA PRO A 60 -8.40 -7.52 2.81
C PRO A 60 -6.88 -7.42 2.65
N GLU A 61 -6.16 -8.44 3.13
CA GLU A 61 -4.71 -8.52 2.99
C GLU A 61 -4.26 -8.36 1.52
N SER A 62 -3.07 -7.78 1.35
CA SER A 62 -2.48 -7.53 0.03
C SER A 62 -2.13 -8.86 -0.66
N ILE A 63 -2.59 -9.01 -1.91
CA ILE A 63 -2.38 -10.22 -2.72
C ILE A 63 -0.88 -10.39 -3.02
N GLN A 64 -0.19 -9.31 -3.34
CA GLN A 64 1.26 -9.22 -3.56
C GLN A 64 2.05 -9.64 -2.32
N TRP A 65 1.62 -9.25 -1.12
CA TRP A 65 2.27 -9.67 0.12
C TRP A 65 2.13 -11.18 0.34
N LEU A 66 0.92 -11.73 0.10
CA LEU A 66 0.67 -13.16 0.18
C LEU A 66 1.52 -13.95 -0.83
N ILE A 67 1.61 -13.47 -2.08
CA ILE A 67 2.48 -14.05 -3.13
C ILE A 67 3.94 -13.99 -2.70
N SER A 68 4.41 -12.84 -2.19
CA SER A 68 5.79 -12.67 -1.70
C SER A 68 6.15 -13.66 -0.58
N LYS A 69 5.19 -13.99 0.28
CA LYS A 69 5.32 -14.98 1.36
C LYS A 69 5.03 -16.42 0.93
N GLN A 70 4.87 -16.68 -0.37
CA GLN A 70 4.55 -18.00 -0.94
C GLN A 70 3.23 -18.60 -0.41
N LYS A 71 2.32 -17.77 0.12
CA LYS A 71 0.99 -18.17 0.60
C LYS A 71 -0.04 -18.09 -0.52
N TYR A 72 0.11 -18.95 -1.54
CA TYR A 72 -0.70 -18.89 -2.76
C TYR A 72 -2.19 -19.20 -2.52
N ASP A 73 -2.51 -20.14 -1.63
CA ASP A 73 -3.89 -20.51 -1.34
C ASP A 73 -4.69 -19.33 -0.75
N SER A 74 -4.09 -18.61 0.20
CA SER A 74 -4.66 -17.39 0.76
C SER A 74 -4.83 -16.29 -0.30
N ALA A 75 -3.91 -16.19 -1.25
CA ALA A 75 -4.00 -15.23 -2.34
C ALA A 75 -5.19 -15.53 -3.27
N VAL A 76 -5.44 -16.81 -3.59
CA VAL A 76 -6.61 -17.23 -4.38
C VAL A 76 -7.91 -16.93 -3.65
N VAL A 77 -7.99 -17.19 -2.35
CA VAL A 77 -9.18 -16.87 -1.54
C VAL A 77 -9.47 -15.35 -1.57
N CYS A 78 -8.43 -14.52 -1.44
CA CYS A 78 -8.57 -13.08 -1.54
C CYS A 78 -9.03 -12.65 -2.95
N LEU A 79 -8.44 -13.20 -4.00
CA LEU A 79 -8.81 -12.93 -5.39
C LEU A 79 -10.26 -13.33 -5.70
N LYS A 80 -10.73 -14.49 -5.22
CA LYS A 80 -12.13 -14.93 -5.35
C LYS A 80 -13.09 -13.98 -4.64
N ARG A 81 -12.74 -13.52 -3.44
CA ARG A 81 -13.53 -12.52 -2.70
C ARG A 81 -13.65 -11.22 -3.49
N VAL A 82 -12.54 -10.72 -4.05
CA VAL A 82 -12.52 -9.50 -4.86
C VAL A 82 -13.31 -9.67 -6.16
N ALA A 83 -13.19 -10.82 -6.83
CA ALA A 83 -13.96 -11.13 -8.04
C ALA A 83 -15.47 -11.13 -7.76
N LYS A 84 -15.89 -11.72 -6.63
CA LYS A 84 -17.28 -11.71 -6.16
C LYS A 84 -17.80 -10.30 -5.88
N ILE A 85 -17.01 -9.46 -5.21
CA ILE A 85 -17.36 -8.06 -4.94
C ILE A 85 -17.50 -7.26 -6.25
N ASN A 86 -16.61 -7.50 -7.21
CA ASN A 86 -16.63 -6.83 -8.52
C ASN A 86 -17.64 -7.44 -9.51
N GLY A 87 -18.41 -8.45 -9.11
CA GLY A 87 -19.39 -9.12 -9.97
C GLY A 87 -18.78 -9.81 -11.20
N ARG A 88 -17.49 -10.18 -11.15
CA ARG A 88 -16.80 -10.85 -12.26
C ARG A 88 -16.69 -12.34 -11.97
N HIS A 89 -17.11 -13.15 -12.93
CA HIS A 89 -16.84 -14.59 -12.92
C HIS A 89 -15.47 -14.81 -13.58
N VAL A 90 -14.56 -15.44 -12.85
CA VAL A 90 -13.23 -15.81 -13.35
C VAL A 90 -13.12 -17.32 -13.21
N GLU A 91 -12.69 -17.98 -14.28
CA GLU A 91 -12.50 -19.43 -14.32
C GLU A 91 -11.39 -19.87 -13.36
N GLU A 92 -11.55 -21.05 -12.77
CA GLU A 92 -10.58 -21.60 -11.81
C GLU A 92 -9.19 -21.81 -12.45
N SER A 93 -9.17 -22.12 -13.75
CA SER A 93 -7.94 -22.28 -14.54
C SER A 93 -7.11 -21.00 -14.62
N ALA A 94 -7.74 -19.82 -14.69
CA ALA A 94 -7.04 -18.54 -14.75
C ALA A 94 -6.31 -18.20 -13.44
N TYR A 95 -6.85 -18.64 -12.29
CA TYR A 95 -6.16 -18.48 -11.01
C TYR A 95 -4.92 -19.37 -10.92
N ALA A 96 -5.01 -20.61 -11.42
CA ALA A 96 -3.89 -21.54 -11.43
C ALA A 96 -2.75 -21.05 -12.35
N GLU A 97 -3.08 -20.59 -13.56
CA GLU A 97 -2.12 -20.02 -14.51
C GLU A 97 -1.39 -18.81 -13.93
N PHE A 98 -2.13 -17.88 -13.30
CA PHE A 98 -1.55 -16.71 -12.64
C PHE A 98 -0.59 -17.08 -11.49
N ILE A 99 -0.90 -18.11 -10.70
CA ILE A 99 -0.01 -18.58 -9.63
C ILE A 99 1.27 -19.18 -10.21
N GLU A 100 1.18 -19.98 -11.28
CA GLU A 100 2.34 -20.57 -11.93
C GLU A 100 3.28 -19.50 -12.52
N GLU A 101 2.74 -18.45 -13.13
CA GLU A 101 3.53 -17.29 -13.57
C GLU A 101 4.25 -16.59 -12.41
N CYS A 102 3.56 -16.42 -11.27
CA CYS A 102 4.14 -15.83 -10.07
C CYS A 102 5.27 -16.69 -9.48
N LYS A 103 5.08 -18.01 -9.42
CA LYS A 103 6.10 -18.97 -8.95
C LYS A 103 7.36 -18.93 -9.83
N CYS A 104 7.18 -18.95 -11.15
CA CYS A 104 8.29 -18.89 -12.11
C CYS A 104 9.10 -17.59 -11.95
N SER A 105 8.40 -16.47 -11.77
CA SER A 105 9.02 -15.16 -11.52
C SER A 105 9.81 -15.11 -10.20
N GLN A 106 9.29 -15.75 -9.14
CA GLN A 106 9.95 -15.82 -7.84
C GLN A 106 11.18 -16.74 -7.82
N GLN A 107 11.14 -17.85 -8.56
CA GLN A 107 12.27 -18.77 -8.68
C GLN A 107 13.52 -18.05 -9.22
N ASN A 108 13.31 -17.10 -10.14
CA ASN A 108 14.37 -16.28 -10.73
C ASN A 108 14.88 -15.16 -9.80
N GLN A 109 14.16 -14.82 -8.73
CA GLN A 109 14.48 -13.74 -7.79
C GLN A 109 15.02 -14.23 -6.43
N LYS A 110 15.55 -15.46 -6.36
CA LYS A 110 16.02 -16.10 -5.11
C LYS A 110 17.16 -15.39 -4.36
N ALA A 111 17.77 -14.35 -4.91
CA ALA A 111 18.76 -13.57 -4.18
C ALA A 111 18.04 -12.68 -3.16
N SER A 112 18.30 -12.88 -1.87
CA SER A 112 17.92 -11.92 -0.83
C SER A 112 18.62 -10.59 -1.13
N PRO A 113 17.92 -9.57 -1.61
CA PRO A 113 18.59 -8.36 -2.07
C PRO A 113 19.20 -7.66 -0.87
N HIS A 114 20.52 -7.49 -0.86
CA HIS A 114 21.19 -6.70 0.15
C HIS A 114 21.06 -5.22 -0.22
N LEU A 115 21.05 -4.31 0.76
CA LEU A 115 20.95 -2.86 0.48
C LEU A 115 22.11 -2.35 -0.40
N LEU A 116 23.25 -3.07 -0.40
CA LEU A 116 24.40 -2.77 -1.24
C LEU A 116 24.18 -3.13 -2.72
N ASP A 117 23.28 -4.06 -3.02
CA ASP A 117 22.98 -4.50 -4.39
C ASP A 117 22.30 -3.38 -5.20
N LEU A 118 21.65 -2.42 -4.52
CA LEU A 118 21.09 -1.21 -5.14
C LEU A 118 22.15 -0.37 -5.86
N PHE A 119 23.40 -0.42 -5.40
CA PHE A 119 24.52 0.33 -5.97
C PHE A 119 25.35 -0.50 -6.95
N GLN A 120 25.14 -1.81 -7.00
CA GLN A 120 25.95 -2.75 -7.78
C GLN A 120 25.62 -2.70 -9.28
N THR A 121 24.34 -2.52 -9.64
CA THR A 121 23.94 -2.37 -11.04
C THR A 121 23.87 -0.89 -11.46
N PRO A 122 24.48 -0.50 -12.60
CA PRO A 122 24.59 0.91 -13.00
C PRO A 122 23.24 1.58 -13.28
N ARG A 123 22.24 0.80 -13.74
CA ARG A 123 20.86 1.27 -13.92
C ARG A 123 20.20 1.58 -12.57
N LEU A 124 20.25 0.66 -11.62
CA LEU A 124 19.68 0.86 -10.27
C LEU A 124 20.38 2.00 -9.55
N ARG A 125 21.71 2.07 -9.59
CA ARG A 125 22.47 3.17 -9.00
C ARG A 125 22.02 4.54 -9.51
N ARG A 126 21.78 4.68 -10.82
CA ARG A 126 21.27 5.94 -11.39
C ARG A 126 19.89 6.29 -10.84
N HIS A 127 18.97 5.34 -10.77
CA HIS A 127 17.64 5.57 -10.20
C HIS A 127 17.70 5.90 -8.71
N THR A 128 18.52 5.18 -7.93
CA THR A 128 18.75 5.43 -6.51
C THR A 128 19.32 6.83 -6.29
N LEU A 129 20.37 7.22 -7.03
CA LEU A 129 20.95 8.56 -6.94
C LEU A 129 19.94 9.64 -7.35
N ILE A 130 19.16 9.43 -8.42
CA ILE A 130 18.11 10.37 -8.80
C ILE A 130 17.08 10.50 -7.67
N LEU A 131 16.66 9.42 -7.04
CA LEU A 131 15.71 9.48 -5.92
C LEU A 131 16.30 10.24 -4.71
N PHE A 132 17.57 9.99 -4.37
CA PHE A 132 18.24 10.68 -3.27
C PHE A 132 18.49 12.17 -3.52
N PHE A 133 18.82 12.56 -4.76
CA PHE A 133 19.16 13.94 -5.10
C PHE A 133 17.98 14.77 -5.63
N LYS A 134 16.88 14.14 -6.06
CA LYS A 134 15.70 14.81 -6.62
C LYS A 134 14.52 14.89 -5.64
N SER A 135 14.51 14.09 -4.57
CA SER A 135 13.52 14.20 -3.48
C SER A 135 13.87 15.31 -2.51
#